data_AF-A0A1B6L5I6-F1
#
_entry.id   AF-A0A1B6L5I6-F1
#
_cell.length_a   1.000
_cell.length_b   1.000
_cell.length_c   1.000
_cell.angle_alpha   90.00
_cell.angle_beta   90.00
_cell.angle_gamma   90.00
#
_symmetry.space_group_name_H-M   'P 1'
#
loop_
_entity.id
_entity.type
_entity.pdbx_description
1 polymer ?
#
loop_
_entity_poly.entity_id
_entity_poly.type
_entity_poly.pdbx_seq_one_letter_code
_entity_poly.pdbx_strand_id
1 'polypeptide(L)'
;MDSCFPPLAGLSLRDGDRPPPPPPGVRLNNCGNGKIEILQDLDLYYIRQIAHNLKEFDLEQKIDLEIKMREGTTKLLAACRHQAQTLEAAKNLLTSNERMSAYMA
;
A
#
# COMPACT_ATOMS: atom_id res chain seq x y z
N MET A 1 -9.85 -16.95 -4.27
CA MET A 1 -9.51 -15.51 -4.33
C MET A 1 -9.62 -15.11 -5.78
N ASP A 2 -10.81 -14.66 -6.17
CA ASP A 2 -11.08 -14.22 -7.53
C ASP A 2 -10.48 -12.82 -7.70
N SER A 3 -9.57 -12.70 -8.66
CA SER A 3 -8.88 -11.46 -9.01
C SER A 3 -9.89 -10.41 -9.46
N CYS A 4 -10.06 -9.35 -8.68
CA CYS A 4 -10.94 -8.20 -8.93
C CYS A 4 -10.44 -7.26 -10.06
N PHE A 5 -9.60 -7.76 -10.97
CA PHE A 5 -9.10 -6.98 -12.11
C PHE A 5 -9.58 -7.63 -13.41
N PRO A 6 -10.35 -6.92 -14.24
CA PRO A 6 -10.75 -7.44 -15.54
C PRO A 6 -9.51 -7.59 -16.46
N PRO A 7 -9.47 -8.57 -17.37
CA PRO A 7 -8.37 -8.73 -18.32
C PRO A 7 -8.24 -7.49 -19.22
N LEU A 8 -7.02 -6.98 -19.38
CA LEU A 8 -6.70 -5.83 -20.25
C LEU A 8 -7.05 -6.03 -21.73
N ALA A 9 -7.44 -7.25 -22.12
CA ALA A 9 -7.86 -7.62 -23.47
C ALA A 9 -9.24 -7.07 -23.88
N GLY A 10 -10.01 -6.47 -22.97
CA GLY A 10 -11.34 -5.90 -23.24
C GLY A 10 -11.36 -4.49 -23.83
N LEU A 11 -10.22 -3.79 -23.91
CA LEU A 11 -10.13 -2.44 -24.48
C LEU A 11 -10.04 -2.49 -26.01
N SER A 12 -11.04 -3.10 -26.65
CA SER A 12 -11.19 -3.01 -28.09
C SER A 12 -11.75 -1.61 -28.42
N LEU A 13 -10.87 -0.74 -28.92
CA LEU A 13 -11.24 0.56 -29.47
C LEU A 13 -12.27 0.31 -30.57
N ARG A 14 -13.55 0.61 -30.32
CA ARG A 14 -14.60 0.51 -31.34
C ARG A 14 -14.24 1.50 -32.45
N ASP A 15 -13.73 0.98 -33.57
CA ASP A 15 -13.71 1.69 -34.85
C ASP A 15 -15.16 1.92 -35.27
N GLY A 16 -15.70 3.10 -34.95
CA GLY A 16 -17.05 3.50 -35.26
C GLY A 16 -17.13 5.02 -35.41
N ASP A 17 -17.35 5.44 -36.65
CA ASP A 17 -17.69 6.79 -37.13
C ASP A 17 -16.65 7.90 -36.92
N ARG A 18 -15.76 8.04 -37.92
CA ARG A 18 -14.98 9.27 -38.11
C ARG A 18 -15.94 10.39 -38.52
N PRO A 19 -16.10 11.48 -37.75
CA PRO A 19 -16.95 12.61 -38.14
C PRO A 19 -16.38 13.31 -39.39
N PRO A 20 -17.22 13.95 -40.23
CA PRO A 20 -16.77 14.68 -41.39
C PRO A 20 -15.82 15.83 -40.98
N PRO A 21 -14.85 16.20 -41.85
CA PRO A 21 -13.89 17.25 -41.54
C PRO A 21 -14.63 18.56 -41.22
N PRO A 22 -14.24 19.27 -40.15
CA PRO A 22 -14.90 20.52 -39.76
C PRO A 22 -14.68 21.59 -40.85
N PRO A 23 -15.66 22.50 -41.04
CA PRO A 23 -15.52 23.61 -41.98
C PRO A 23 -14.31 24.48 -41.64
N PRO A 24 -13.61 25.04 -42.65
CA PRO A 24 -12.43 25.86 -42.43
C PRO A 24 -12.81 27.10 -41.62
N GLY A 25 -12.38 27.15 -40.34
CA GLY A 25 -12.62 28.27 -39.44
C GLY A 25 -13.13 27.91 -38.04
N VAL A 26 -13.53 26.66 -37.78
CA VAL A 26 -13.94 26.26 -36.42
C VAL A 26 -12.72 25.73 -35.67
N ARG A 27 -12.17 26.53 -34.75
CA ARG A 27 -11.28 25.98 -33.70
C ARG A 27 -12.14 25.02 -32.87
N LEU A 28 -11.83 23.73 -32.90
CA LEU A 28 -12.31 22.84 -31.84
C LEU A 28 -11.73 23.36 -30.54
N ASN A 29 -12.58 23.97 -29.72
CA ASN A 29 -12.23 24.33 -28.36
C ASN A 29 -11.77 23.05 -27.66
N ASN A 30 -10.60 23.13 -27.03
CA ASN A 30 -9.84 22.04 -26.43
C ASN A 30 -10.51 21.46 -25.15
N CYS A 31 -11.84 21.38 -25.12
CA CYS A 31 -12.68 21.00 -23.99
C CYS A 31 -12.55 19.50 -23.62
N GLY A 32 -11.78 18.73 -24.39
CA GLY A 32 -11.41 17.34 -24.09
C GLY A 32 -10.17 17.22 -23.19
N ASN A 33 -9.25 18.19 -23.22
CA ASN A 33 -7.96 18.06 -22.53
C ASN A 33 -8.11 18.17 -21.01
N GLY A 34 -8.94 19.09 -20.52
CA GLY A 34 -9.15 19.24 -19.07
C GLY A 34 -9.82 18.03 -18.43
N LYS A 35 -10.72 17.32 -19.13
CA LYS A 35 -11.34 16.08 -18.59
C LYS A 35 -10.34 14.93 -18.55
N ILE A 36 -9.45 14.86 -19.53
CA ILE A 36 -8.38 13.85 -19.60
C ILE A 36 -7.34 14.12 -18.50
N GLU A 37 -6.98 15.38 -18.26
CA GLU A 37 -6.09 15.81 -17.16
C GLU A 37 -6.71 15.50 -15.78
N ILE A 38 -7.98 15.86 -15.56
CA ILE A 38 -8.69 15.56 -14.30
C ILE A 38 -8.73 14.05 -14.04
N LEU A 39 -8.97 13.25 -15.07
CA LEU A 39 -9.00 11.79 -14.93
C LEU A 39 -7.61 11.23 -14.58
N GLN A 40 -6.56 11.74 -15.22
CA GLN A 40 -5.17 11.36 -14.91
C GLN A 40 -4.76 11.76 -13.49
N ASP A 41 -5.15 12.95 -13.03
CA ASP A 41 -4.90 13.42 -11.66
C ASP A 41 -5.63 12.56 -10.63
N LEU A 42 -6.87 12.16 -10.94
CA LEU A 42 -7.67 11.27 -10.10
C LEU A 42 -7.05 9.87 -10.02
N ASP A 43 -6.61 9.31 -11.16
CA ASP A 43 -5.92 8.01 -11.21
C ASP A 43 -4.63 8.05 -10.40
N LEU A 44 -3.83 9.12 -10.55
CA LEU A 44 -2.60 9.32 -9.79
C LEU A 44 -2.88 9.43 -8.29
N TYR A 45 -3.95 10.15 -7.90
CA TYR A 45 -4.39 10.24 -6.52
C TYR A 45 -4.76 8.86 -5.95
N TYR A 46 -5.55 8.08 -6.68
CA TYR A 46 -5.94 6.73 -6.26
C TYR A 46 -4.75 5.79 -6.11
N ILE A 47 -3.81 5.81 -7.06
CA ILE A 47 -2.58 5.00 -6.98
C ILE A 47 -1.78 5.36 -5.72
N ARG A 48 -1.62 6.66 -5.44
CA ARG A 48 -0.94 7.12 -4.21
C ARG A 48 -1.68 6.67 -2.96
N GLN A 49 -3.01 6.77 -2.95
CA GLN A 49 -3.81 6.36 -1.80
C GLN A 49 -3.69 4.85 -1.53
N ILE A 50 -3.75 4.02 -2.58
CA ILE A 50 -3.55 2.56 -2.45
C ILE A 50 -2.15 2.27 -1.92
N ALA A 51 -1.12 2.89 -2.49
CA ALA A 51 0.25 2.70 -2.05
C ALA A 51 0.46 3.10 -0.59
N HIS A 52 -0.18 4.20 -0.16
CA HIS A 52 -0.16 4.65 1.23
C HIS A 52 -0.81 3.62 2.15
N ASN A 53 -2.03 3.19 1.84
CA ASN A 53 -2.78 2.24 2.66
C ASN A 53 -2.06 0.88 2.78
N LEU A 54 -1.43 0.41 1.69
CA LEU A 54 -0.64 -0.82 1.72
C LEU A 54 0.57 -0.68 2.65
N LYS A 55 1.25 0.48 2.62
CA LYS A 55 2.37 0.75 3.52
C LYS A 55 1.94 0.76 4.99
N GLU A 56 0.78 1.36 5.30
CA GLU A 56 0.23 1.38 6.65
C GLU A 56 -0.13 -0.03 7.12
N PHE A 57 -0.79 -0.83 6.27
CA PHE A 57 -1.12 -2.21 6.56
C PHE A 57 0.12 -3.08 6.83
N ASP A 58 1.19 -2.92 6.04
CA ASP A 58 2.46 -3.62 6.27
C ASP A 58 3.10 -3.21 7.60
N LEU A 59 2.97 -1.94 7.99
CA LEU A 59 3.48 -1.45 9.27
C LEU A 59 2.68 -2.03 10.44
N GLU A 60 1.35 -2.05 10.34
CA GLU A 60 0.45 -2.64 11.33
C GLU A 60 0.78 -4.12 11.57
N GLN A 61 0.97 -4.90 10.52
CA GLN A 61 1.37 -6.32 10.64
C GLN A 61 2.71 -6.50 11.35
N LYS A 62 3.70 -5.63 11.08
CA LYS A 62 5.00 -5.65 11.78
C LYS A 62 4.84 -5.33 13.26
N ILE A 63 4.00 -4.34 13.58
CA ILE A 63 3.71 -3.96 14.97
C ILE A 63 3.06 -5.12 15.72
N ASP A 64 2.05 -5.75 15.13
CA ASP A 64 1.35 -6.90 15.71
C ASP A 64 2.27 -8.08 15.98
N LEU A 65 3.23 -8.33 15.08
CA LEU A 65 4.25 -9.35 15.29
C LEU A 65 5.12 -9.02 16.51
N GLU A 66 5.60 -7.79 16.62
CA GLU A 66 6.44 -7.39 17.76
C GLU A 66 5.67 -7.42 19.10
N ILE A 67 4.38 -7.08 19.11
CA ILE A 67 3.53 -7.23 20.31
C ILE A 67 3.52 -8.70 20.76
N LYS A 68 3.21 -9.62 19.85
CA LYS A 68 3.20 -11.07 20.14
C LYS A 68 4.57 -11.58 20.58
N MET A 69 5.64 -11.11 19.95
CA MET A 69 7.02 -11.44 20.34
C MET A 69 7.30 -11.03 21.78
N ARG A 70 6.98 -9.79 22.16
CA ARG A 70 7.18 -9.27 23.52
C ARG A 70 6.38 -10.06 24.54
N GLU A 71 5.10 -10.31 24.28
CA GLU A 71 4.26 -11.13 25.16
C GLU A 71 4.81 -12.54 25.37
N GLY A 72 5.26 -13.19 24.29
CA GLY A 72 5.89 -14.50 24.34
C GLY A 72 7.19 -14.48 25.14
N THR A 73 8.05 -13.50 24.89
CA THR A 73 9.33 -13.34 25.61
C THR A 73 9.12 -13.03 27.08
N THR A 74 8.12 -12.24 27.46
CA THR A 74 7.78 -11.99 28.87
C THR A 74 7.34 -13.28 29.58
N LYS A 75 6.52 -14.11 28.92
CA LYS A 75 6.14 -15.44 29.45
C LYS A 75 7.35 -16.37 29.58
N LEU A 76 8.25 -16.35 28.60
CA LEU A 76 9.50 -17.12 28.63
C LEU A 76 10.41 -16.67 29.79
N LEU A 77 10.59 -15.36 29.98
CA LEU A 77 11.37 -14.78 31.07
C LEU A 77 10.88 -15.24 32.43
N ALA A 78 9.55 -15.28 32.63
CA ALA A 78 8.95 -15.78 33.86
C ALA A 78 9.23 -17.28 34.11
N ALA A 79 9.48 -18.06 33.06
CA ALA A 79 9.79 -19.48 33.13
C ALA A 79 11.30 -19.79 33.23
N CYS A 80 12.18 -18.82 32.94
CA CYS A 80 13.63 -19.03 32.98
C CYS A 80 14.11 -19.38 34.39
N ARG A 81 14.99 -20.39 34.49
CA ARG A 81 15.60 -20.82 35.77
C ARG A 81 17.11 -20.60 35.82
N HIS A 82 17.72 -20.34 34.67
CA HIS A 82 19.17 -20.17 34.53
C HIS A 82 19.48 -18.81 33.92
N GLN A 83 20.56 -18.19 34.40
CA GLN A 83 20.99 -16.86 33.98
C GLN A 83 21.20 -16.76 32.47
N ALA A 84 21.75 -17.79 31.82
CA ALA A 84 21.94 -17.80 30.37
C ALA A 84 20.62 -17.70 29.58
N GLN A 85 19.57 -18.39 30.04
CA GLN A 85 18.25 -18.34 29.44
C GLN A 85 17.62 -16.96 29.63
N THR A 86 17.70 -16.42 30.84
CA THR A 86 17.19 -15.07 31.16
C THR A 86 17.89 -14.00 30.32
N LEU A 87 19.20 -14.10 30.14
CA LEU A 87 19.98 -13.14 29.34
C LEU A 87 19.59 -13.16 27.87
N GLU A 88 19.43 -14.35 27.28
CA GLU A 88 19.01 -14.51 25.89
C GLU A 88 17.59 -13.97 25.68
N ALA A 89 16.66 -14.33 26.56
CA ALA A 89 15.29 -13.83 26.50
C ALA A 89 15.22 -12.30 26.71
N ALA A 90 16.02 -11.74 27.62
CA ALA A 90 16.09 -10.29 27.84
C ALA A 90 16.65 -9.56 26.60
N LYS A 91 17.65 -10.13 25.94
CA LYS A 91 18.18 -9.60 24.67
C LYS A 91 17.11 -9.60 23.59
N ASN A 92 16.36 -10.69 23.44
CA ASN A 92 15.26 -10.76 22.48
C ASN A 92 14.18 -9.71 22.75
N LEU A 93 13.85 -9.47 24.03
CA LEU A 93 12.91 -8.42 24.42
C LEU A 93 13.43 -7.02 24.07
N LEU A 94 14.72 -6.74 24.31
CA LEU A 94 15.34 -5.47 23.98
C LEU A 94 15.34 -5.21 22.46
N THR A 95 15.75 -6.19 21.66
CA THR A 95 15.74 -6.08 20.20
C THR A 95 14.32 -5.88 19.66
N SER A 96 13.32 -6.55 20.24
CA SER A 96 11.92 -6.33 19.87
C SER A 96 11.45 -4.91 20.20
N ASN A 97 11.83 -4.36 21.36
CA ASN A 97 11.53 -2.97 21.70
C ASN A 97 12.21 -1.97 20.76
N GLU A 98 13.45 -2.22 20.34
CA GLU A 98 14.14 -1.36 19.37
C GLU A 98 13.42 -1.35 18.01
N ARG A 99 13.01 -2.52 17.51
CA ARG A 99 12.22 -2.62 16.27
C ARG A 99 10.88 -1.91 16.42
N MET A 100 10.23 -2.02 17.58
CA MET A 100 8.98 -1.31 17.86
C MET A 100 9.13 0.20 17.78
N SER A 101 10.16 0.74 18.43
CA SER A 101 10.48 2.18 18.36
C SER A 101 10.76 2.62 16.93
N ALA A 102 11.45 1.80 16.13
CA ALA A 102 11.73 2.09 14.72
C ALA A 102 10.47 2.09 13.83
N TYR A 103 9.44 1.33 14.18
CA TYR A 103 8.16 1.31 13.45
C TYR A 103 7.22 2.45 13.86
N MET A 104 7.41 3.03 15.05
CA MET A 104 6.58 4.11 15.58
C MET A 104 7.17 5.52 15.39
N ALA A 105 8.39 5.62 14.87
CA ALA A 105 9.09 6.88 14.59
C ALA A 105 8.71 7.46 13.21
#